data_AF-A0A2G2QZ70-F1
#
_entry.id   AF-A0A2G2QZ70-F1
#
_cell.length_a   1.000
_cell.length_b   1.000
_cell.length_c   1.000
_cell.angle_alpha   90.00
_cell.angle_beta   90.00
_cell.angle_gamma   90.00
#
_symmetry.space_group_name_H-M   'P 1'
#
loop_
_entity.id
_entity.type
_entity.pdbx_description
1 polymer ?
#
loop_
_entity_poly.entity_id
_entity_poly.type
_entity_poly.pdbx_seq_one_letter_code
_entity_poly.pdbx_strand_id
1 'polypeptide(L)'
;MTYEKKLLVAKTLVSLGLCMYALIPFAVDFGASHIGSEHWTPHARFHLTWVLYGNLMALPVMLWAIWGENLHGTGRSVRLMAYLGMAFTMGFYVAVASRARIGVELHDPGMSI
;
A
#
# COMPACT_ATOMS: atom_id res chain seq x y z
N MET A 1 -27.39 -12.77 -7.18
CA MET A 1 -26.64 -12.57 -5.93
C MET A 1 -27.31 -11.46 -5.11
N THR A 2 -27.64 -11.71 -3.84
CA THR A 2 -28.27 -10.72 -2.95
C THR A 2 -27.32 -9.56 -2.63
N TYR A 3 -27.84 -8.44 -2.12
CA TYR A 3 -27.01 -7.30 -1.70
C TYR A 3 -25.96 -7.72 -0.65
N GLU A 4 -26.36 -8.46 0.38
CA GLU A 4 -25.45 -8.96 1.42
C GLU A 4 -24.31 -9.79 0.85
N LYS A 5 -24.60 -10.69 -0.10
CA LYS A 5 -23.57 -11.48 -0.78
C LYS A 5 -22.62 -10.61 -1.60
N LYS A 6 -23.15 -9.59 -2.32
CA LYS A 6 -22.31 -8.62 -3.06
C LYS A 6 -21.40 -7.83 -2.11
N LEU A 7 -21.96 -7.39 -0.98
CA LEU A 7 -21.22 -6.62 0.02
C LEU A 7 -20.12 -7.47 0.65
N LEU A 8 -20.40 -8.71 1.01
CA LEU A 8 -19.40 -9.64 1.53
C LEU A 8 -18.25 -9.85 0.56
N VAL A 9 -18.55 -10.13 -0.73
CA VAL A 9 -17.53 -10.26 -1.78
C VAL A 9 -16.69 -8.99 -1.89
N ALA A 10 -17.32 -7.81 -1.90
CA ALA A 10 -16.61 -6.55 -1.97
C ALA A 10 -15.70 -6.32 -0.76
N LYS A 11 -16.18 -6.59 0.47
CA LYS A 11 -15.37 -6.51 1.69
C LYS A 11 -14.14 -7.41 1.59
N THR A 12 -14.31 -8.67 1.20
CA THR A 12 -13.22 -9.64 1.08
C THR A 12 -12.19 -9.19 0.04
N LEU A 13 -12.62 -8.79 -1.16
CA LEU A 13 -11.70 -8.39 -2.23
C LEU A 13 -10.93 -7.12 -1.86
N VAL A 14 -11.60 -6.12 -1.29
CA VAL A 14 -10.94 -4.88 -0.87
C VAL A 14 -9.98 -5.15 0.30
N SER A 15 -10.38 -5.96 1.29
CA SER A 15 -9.47 -6.37 2.37
C SER A 15 -8.24 -7.10 1.84
N LEU A 16 -8.39 -8.02 0.89
CA LEU A 16 -7.26 -8.72 0.28
C LEU A 16 -6.32 -7.73 -0.42
N GLY A 17 -6.86 -6.81 -1.22
CA GLY A 17 -6.07 -5.77 -1.89
C GLY A 17 -5.31 -4.88 -0.91
N LEU A 18 -5.94 -4.46 0.19
CA LEU A 18 -5.28 -3.68 1.24
C LEU A 18 -4.19 -4.48 1.97
N CYS A 19 -4.42 -5.75 2.25
CA CYS A 19 -3.40 -6.62 2.83
C CYS A 19 -2.21 -6.78 1.87
N MET A 20 -2.46 -6.97 0.57
CA MET A 20 -1.38 -7.03 -0.43
C MET A 20 -0.60 -5.72 -0.46
N TYR A 21 -1.29 -4.57 -0.48
CA TYR A 21 -0.67 -3.24 -0.46
C TYR A 21 0.19 -2.98 0.79
N ALA A 22 -0.24 -3.42 1.96
CA ALA A 22 0.48 -3.12 3.21
C ALA A 22 1.55 -4.17 3.54
N LEU A 23 1.25 -5.46 3.37
CA LEU A 23 2.08 -6.55 3.84
C LEU A 23 3.16 -6.97 2.84
N ILE A 24 2.85 -6.97 1.52
CA ILE A 24 3.83 -7.41 0.52
C ILE A 24 5.00 -6.42 0.43
N PRO A 25 4.80 -5.10 0.26
CA PRO A 25 5.91 -4.15 0.27
C PRO A 25 6.68 -4.22 1.57
N PHE A 26 5.99 -4.33 2.72
CA PHE A 26 6.70 -4.50 3.99
C PHE A 26 7.63 -5.71 3.97
N ALA A 27 7.15 -6.89 3.54
CA ALA A 27 7.96 -8.10 3.51
C ALA A 27 9.10 -8.07 2.47
N VAL A 28 8.89 -7.44 1.32
CA VAL A 28 9.88 -7.37 0.22
C VAL A 28 10.94 -6.31 0.50
N ASP A 29 10.53 -5.18 1.06
CA ASP A 29 11.38 -3.99 1.23
C ASP A 29 12.13 -3.99 2.59
N PHE A 30 11.70 -4.80 3.56
CA PHE A 30 12.50 -5.12 4.76
C PHE A 30 13.56 -6.19 4.45
N GLY A 31 14.43 -5.90 3.49
CA GLY A 31 15.48 -6.81 3.05
C GLY A 31 16.81 -6.11 2.76
N ALA A 32 17.85 -6.91 2.50
CA ALA A 32 19.20 -6.43 2.18
C ALA A 32 19.25 -5.59 0.89
N SER A 33 18.30 -5.77 -0.03
CA SER A 33 18.20 -5.00 -1.28
C SER A 33 17.62 -3.59 -1.11
N HIS A 34 16.98 -3.30 0.03
CA HIS A 34 16.24 -2.05 0.27
C HIS A 34 16.66 -1.41 1.60
N ILE A 35 15.86 -1.54 2.67
CA ILE A 35 16.15 -0.91 3.97
C ILE A 35 17.52 -1.35 4.53
N GLY A 36 17.90 -2.60 4.29
CA GLY A 36 19.19 -3.14 4.71
C GLY A 36 20.36 -2.84 3.77
N SER A 37 20.13 -2.12 2.66
CA SER A 37 21.18 -1.81 1.69
C SER A 37 22.21 -0.85 2.29
N GLU A 38 23.49 -1.23 2.21
CA GLU A 38 24.61 -0.37 2.59
C GLU A 38 24.84 0.78 1.60
N HIS A 39 24.34 0.62 0.36
CA HIS A 39 24.50 1.60 -0.72
C HIS A 39 23.47 2.73 -0.64
N TRP A 40 22.33 2.50 0.02
CA TRP A 40 21.31 3.52 0.16
C TRP A 40 21.72 4.55 1.22
N THR A 41 21.51 5.83 0.92
CA THR A 41 21.70 6.88 1.94
C THR A 41 20.77 6.63 3.14
N PRO A 42 21.19 6.97 4.37
CA PRO A 42 20.32 6.82 5.54
C PRO A 42 18.95 7.52 5.38
N HIS A 43 18.92 8.62 4.63
CA HIS A 43 17.70 9.37 4.35
C HIS A 43 16.71 8.60 3.45
N ALA A 44 17.20 7.95 2.38
CA ALA A 44 16.35 7.12 1.51
C ALA A 44 15.73 5.95 2.30
N ARG A 45 16.53 5.29 3.13
CA ARG A 45 16.08 4.21 4.03
C ARG A 45 15.01 4.71 5.01
N PHE A 46 15.16 5.91 5.57
CA PHE A 46 14.17 6.52 6.45
C PHE A 46 12.84 6.77 5.73
N HIS A 47 12.86 7.34 4.52
CA HIS A 47 11.63 7.60 3.77
C HIS A 47 10.87 6.32 3.40
N LEU A 48 11.59 5.27 2.97
CA LEU A 48 10.97 3.98 2.70
C LEU A 48 10.38 3.38 3.99
N THR A 49 11.15 3.36 5.08
CA THR A 49 10.71 2.85 6.38
C THR A 49 9.46 3.59 6.89
N TRP A 50 9.42 4.92 6.74
CA TRP A 50 8.27 5.74 7.10
C TRP A 50 7.01 5.34 6.33
N VAL A 51 7.12 5.16 5.01
CA VAL A 51 6.00 4.72 4.16
C VAL A 51 5.54 3.31 4.55
N LEU A 52 6.47 2.37 4.76
CA LEU A 52 6.14 0.99 5.12
C LEU A 52 5.41 0.90 6.47
N TYR A 53 5.90 1.58 7.50
CA TYR A 53 5.20 1.62 8.79
C TYR A 53 3.87 2.35 8.69
N GLY A 54 3.79 3.44 7.92
CA GLY A 54 2.54 4.15 7.65
C GLY A 54 1.47 3.22 7.06
N ASN A 55 1.87 2.39 6.09
CA ASN A 55 0.97 1.41 5.46
C ASN A 55 0.51 0.33 6.43
N LEU A 56 1.44 -0.22 7.23
CA LEU A 56 1.10 -1.20 8.26
C LEU A 56 0.16 -0.64 9.32
N MET A 57 0.38 0.60 9.78
CA MET A 57 -0.48 1.25 10.77
C MET A 57 -1.85 1.62 10.19
N ALA A 58 -1.92 1.97 8.90
CA ALA A 58 -3.17 2.28 8.23
C ALA A 58 -4.06 1.03 8.01
N LEU A 59 -3.46 -0.14 7.76
CA LEU A 59 -4.18 -1.38 7.47
C LEU A 59 -5.28 -1.73 8.51
N PRO A 60 -5.01 -1.81 9.82
CA PRO A 60 -6.05 -2.13 10.80
C PRO A 60 -7.18 -1.09 10.83
N VAL A 61 -6.87 0.20 10.63
CA VAL A 61 -7.87 1.27 10.56
C VAL A 61 -8.78 1.09 9.34
N MET A 62 -8.19 0.76 8.18
CA MET A 62 -8.96 0.51 6.96
C MET A 62 -9.80 -0.76 7.06
N LEU A 63 -9.27 -1.84 7.66
CA LEU A 63 -10.03 -3.08 7.90
C LEU A 63 -11.17 -2.84 8.87
N TRP A 64 -10.96 -2.06 9.94
CA TRP A 64 -12.02 -1.63 10.84
C TRP A 64 -13.10 -0.84 10.11
N ALA A 65 -12.75 0.06 9.17
CA ALA A 65 -13.73 0.77 8.36
C ALA A 65 -14.54 -0.13 7.40
N ILE A 66 -13.98 -1.28 6.98
CA ILE A 66 -14.62 -2.28 6.11
C ILE A 66 -15.50 -3.26 6.90
N TRP A 67 -15.11 -3.64 8.11
CA TRP A 67 -15.75 -4.70 8.88
C TRP A 67 -16.52 -4.22 10.11
N GLY A 68 -16.30 -2.98 10.55
CA GLY A 68 -16.99 -2.40 11.70
C GLY A 68 -18.50 -2.29 11.51
N GLU A 69 -19.23 -2.22 12.62
CA GLU A 69 -20.69 -2.14 12.65
C GLU A 69 -21.20 -0.68 12.67
N ASN A 70 -22.49 -0.50 12.38
CA ASN A 70 -23.22 0.78 12.43
C ASN A 70 -22.81 1.85 11.39
N LEU A 71 -21.71 2.56 11.62
CA LEU A 71 -21.21 3.64 10.74
C LEU A 71 -20.20 3.13 9.69
N HIS A 72 -19.63 1.95 9.95
CA HIS A 72 -18.64 1.28 9.12
C HIS A 72 -19.24 0.00 8.50
N GLY A 73 -18.47 -0.65 7.62
CA GLY A 73 -18.89 -1.87 6.93
C GLY A 73 -20.13 -1.78 6.03
N THR A 74 -20.51 -0.58 5.62
CA THR A 74 -21.52 -0.34 4.57
C THR A 74 -20.86 -0.37 3.19
N GLY A 75 -21.65 -0.49 2.12
CA GLY A 75 -21.12 -0.37 0.76
C GLY A 75 -20.40 0.97 0.51
N ARG A 76 -20.74 2.04 1.23
CA ARG A 76 -20.06 3.34 1.13
C ARG A 76 -18.66 3.30 1.75
N SER A 77 -18.50 2.72 2.94
CA SER A 77 -17.19 2.64 3.58
C SER A 77 -16.24 1.73 2.80
N VAL A 78 -16.75 0.61 2.26
CA VAL A 78 -15.98 -0.30 1.41
C VAL A 78 -15.45 0.41 0.16
N ARG A 79 -16.30 1.19 -0.53
CA ARG A 79 -15.86 1.98 -1.70
C ARG A 79 -14.83 3.03 -1.34
N LEU A 80 -15.01 3.73 -0.22
CA LEU A 80 -14.03 4.72 0.23
C LEU A 80 -12.66 4.07 0.48
N MET A 81 -12.62 2.93 1.18
CA MET A 81 -11.37 2.22 1.43
C MET A 81 -10.74 1.67 0.14
N ALA A 82 -11.56 1.23 -0.81
CA ALA A 82 -11.08 0.82 -2.14
C ALA A 82 -10.40 1.98 -2.89
N TYR A 83 -11.02 3.17 -2.90
CA TYR A 83 -10.42 4.35 -3.54
C TYR A 83 -9.17 4.84 -2.81
N LEU A 84 -9.12 4.78 -1.49
CA LEU A 84 -7.92 5.13 -0.72
C LEU A 84 -6.78 4.16 -1.03
N GLY A 85 -7.02 2.84 -0.97
CA GLY A 85 -6.02 1.83 -1.33
C GLY A 85 -5.52 1.98 -2.77
N MET A 86 -6.43 2.29 -3.70
CA MET A 86 -6.09 2.59 -5.08
C MET A 86 -5.24 3.85 -5.19
N ALA A 87 -5.56 4.94 -4.48
CA ALA A 87 -4.79 6.18 -4.53
C ALA A 87 -3.33 5.95 -4.09
N PHE A 88 -3.14 5.20 -3.00
CA PHE A 88 -1.79 4.84 -2.54
C PHE A 88 -1.04 3.99 -3.56
N THR A 89 -1.69 2.96 -4.10
CA THR A 89 -1.07 2.07 -5.09
C THR A 89 -0.76 2.79 -6.41
N MET A 90 -1.67 3.65 -6.87
CA MET A 90 -1.47 4.46 -8.07
C MET A 90 -0.35 5.48 -7.91
N GLY A 91 -0.11 5.98 -6.69
CA GLY A 91 1.03 6.85 -6.39
C GLY A 91 2.37 6.24 -6.84
N PHE A 92 2.56 4.94 -6.60
CA PHE A 92 3.74 4.20 -7.10
C PHE A 92 3.82 4.23 -8.63
N TYR A 93 2.76 3.82 -9.33
CA TYR A 93 2.76 3.79 -10.79
C TYR A 93 2.93 5.18 -11.43
N VAL A 94 2.38 6.21 -10.79
CA VAL A 94 2.58 7.61 -11.21
C VAL A 94 4.04 8.03 -11.02
N ALA A 95 4.69 7.64 -9.91
CA ALA A 95 6.11 7.89 -9.71
C ALA A 95 6.96 7.19 -10.78
N VAL A 96 6.67 5.91 -11.09
CA VAL A 96 7.34 5.18 -12.18
C VAL A 96 7.15 5.86 -13.54
N ALA A 97 5.92 6.26 -13.87
CA ALA A 97 5.61 6.91 -15.14
C ALA A 97 6.24 8.31 -15.26
N SER A 98 6.44 9.00 -14.14
CA SER A 98 7.03 10.34 -14.10
C SER A 98 8.53 10.36 -13.83
N ARG A 99 9.16 9.19 -13.59
CA ARG A 99 10.54 9.05 -13.09
C ARG A 99 11.57 9.94 -13.78
N ALA A 100 11.58 9.93 -15.11
CA ALA A 100 12.54 10.66 -15.93
C ALA A 100 12.39 12.19 -15.82
N ARG A 101 11.18 12.67 -15.46
CA ARG A 101 10.90 14.11 -15.32
C ARG A 101 11.25 14.64 -13.93
N ILE A 102 11.09 13.81 -12.90
CA ILE A 102 11.31 14.19 -11.50
C ILE A 102 12.69 13.74 -10.98
N GLY A 103 13.46 12.99 -11.77
CA GLY A 103 14.81 12.56 -11.40
C GLY A 103 14.84 11.50 -10.29
N VAL A 104 13.81 10.65 -10.21
CA VAL A 104 13.79 9.49 -9.28
C VAL A 104 14.06 8.21 -10.05
N GLU A 105 14.56 7.18 -9.37
CA GLU A 105 14.84 5.88 -9.98
C GLU A 105 14.29 4.75 -9.09
N LEU A 106 14.07 3.57 -9.69
CA LEU A 106 13.59 2.38 -8.97
C LEU A 106 14.68 1.69 -8.14
N HIS A 107 15.94 1.97 -8.47
CA HIS A 107 17.12 1.43 -7.82
C HIS A 107 18.26 2.44 -7.96
N ASP A 108 19.27 2.34 -7.10
CA ASP A 108 20.45 3.18 -7.22
C ASP A 108 21.32 2.75 -8.41
N PRO A 109 21.76 3.69 -9.29
CA PRO A 109 22.63 3.37 -10.42
C PRO A 109 23.94 2.73 -9.97
N GLY A 110 24.30 1.60 -10.58
CA GLY A 110 25.53 0.85 -10.28
C GLY A 110 25.29 -0.50 -9.61
N MET A 111 24.04 -0.84 -9.27
CA MET A 111 23.65 -2.20 -8.89
C MET A 111 22.91 -2.88 -10.04
N SER A 112 23.54 -3.87 -10.68
CA SER A 112 22.83 -4.81 -11.55
C SER A 112 21.95 -5.71 -10.67
N ILE A 113 20.66 -5.79 -11.01
CA ILE A 113 19.72 -6.75 -10.43
C ILE A 113 20.11 -8.17 -10.88
#